data_AF-A0A8H6AQY4-F1
#
_entry.id   AF-A0A8H6AQY4-F1
#
_cell.length_a   1.000
_cell.length_b   1.000
_cell.length_c   1.000
_cell.angle_alpha   90.00
_cell.angle_beta   90.00
_cell.angle_gamma   90.00
#
_symmetry.space_group_name_H-M   'P 1'
#
loop_
_entity.id
_entity.type
_entity.pdbx_description
1 polymer ?
#
loop_
_entity_poly.entity_id
_entity_poly.type
_entity_poly.pdbx_seq_one_letter_code
_entity_poly.pdbx_strand_id
1 'polypeptide(L)'
;MLQHPFSKDLPSKPFHILPDTLEHEKARKDRSMRRTDSWFTKETTTMLRHWQSRPKTSADAVLADDPDISATKVVVSKYPEIPNTYGDIKVVILQLKTATSLNLRPAIYFIHGDPFMADGPLDGISGFFNLIKQLDLVLLTIDYRLLDKYWCPTPLTDCYRGLQYVFKEAKNLRIDPTKIMIAGQFLGGGLAAATAIMARDGVDMGLHGGGKLMAQCLICPIVDDRLVLEVDRNRQDEVEFWTSEVWKKTVWDYYLRDPNSIPDYDGDLQLIVDADPSDKRILSGALRKEKLWRTYHRSQHLKYVTPACAPNLYDLPPTWIDVGREEVFRGQVMEYATRLMDAGNETELHILKGDRSDFDSLHKPQTKISQAYVTLRLDWVRKAFKNSR
;
A
#
# COMPACT_ATOMS: atom_id res chain seq x y z
N MET A 1 30.99 9.92 -34.21
CA MET A 1 29.91 10.16 -33.24
C MET A 1 30.45 11.10 -32.18
N LEU A 2 29.95 12.34 -32.15
CA LEU A 2 30.35 13.35 -31.17
C LEU A 2 29.72 12.99 -29.81
N GLN A 3 30.54 12.72 -28.81
CA GLN A 3 30.08 12.56 -27.43
C GLN A 3 29.68 13.93 -26.88
N HIS A 4 28.54 13.98 -26.18
CA HIS A 4 27.96 15.19 -25.61
C HIS A 4 28.89 15.79 -24.53
N PRO A 5 29.17 17.10 -24.55
CA PRO A 5 30.22 17.73 -23.74
C PRO A 5 30.02 17.71 -22.22
N PHE A 6 28.88 17.19 -21.73
CA PHE A 6 28.57 17.06 -20.29
C PHE A 6 28.67 15.63 -19.74
N SER A 7 29.13 14.65 -20.53
CA SER A 7 29.21 13.26 -20.06
C SER A 7 30.36 12.99 -19.09
N LYS A 8 31.28 13.95 -18.88
CA LYS A 8 32.44 13.82 -17.98
C LYS A 8 32.23 14.47 -16.61
N ASP A 9 31.17 15.26 -16.44
CA ASP A 9 30.89 16.01 -15.21
C ASP A 9 29.68 15.47 -14.43
N LEU A 10 29.16 14.29 -14.78
CA LEU A 10 28.24 13.58 -13.89
C LEU A 10 29.03 13.15 -12.64
N PRO A 11 28.68 13.65 -11.44
CA PRO A 11 29.38 13.24 -10.23
C PRO A 11 29.29 11.72 -10.09
N SER A 12 30.43 11.09 -9.85
CA SER A 12 30.47 9.70 -9.37
C SER A 12 29.50 9.58 -8.21
N LYS A 13 28.56 8.62 -8.29
CA LYS A 13 27.58 8.22 -7.27
C LYS A 13 27.71 9.04 -5.97
N PRO A 14 26.77 9.94 -5.64
CA PRO A 14 26.78 10.51 -4.31
C PRO A 14 26.62 9.36 -3.31
N PHE A 15 27.71 9.02 -2.61
CA PHE A 15 27.66 8.30 -1.36
C PHE A 15 27.11 9.27 -0.30
N HIS A 16 25.83 9.60 -0.42
CA HIS A 16 25.07 10.14 0.71
C HIS A 16 24.64 8.94 1.55
N ILE A 17 25.58 8.44 2.35
CA ILE A 17 25.23 7.83 3.62
C ILE A 17 24.73 9.03 4.45
N LEU A 18 23.40 9.23 4.49
CA LEU A 18 22.81 10.02 5.57
C LEU A 18 23.37 9.45 6.87
N PRO A 19 23.70 10.28 7.87
CA PRO A 19 24.20 9.76 9.12
C PRO A 19 23.20 8.69 9.58
N ASP A 20 23.68 7.47 9.78
CA ASP A 20 23.00 6.51 10.63
C ASP A 20 22.81 7.25 11.95
N THR A 21 21.70 7.97 12.10
CA THR A 21 21.46 8.73 13.31
C THR A 21 21.38 7.66 14.37
N LEU A 22 22.38 7.65 15.24
CA LEU A 22 22.60 6.68 16.29
C LEU A 22 21.30 6.38 17.05
N GLU A 23 20.41 7.37 17.14
CA GLU A 23 19.02 7.31 17.64
C GLU A 23 18.12 6.27 16.94
N HIS A 24 18.09 6.19 15.60
CA HIS A 24 17.25 5.25 14.85
C HIS A 24 17.73 3.79 14.98
N GLU A 25 19.05 3.58 14.96
CA GLU A 25 19.63 2.25 15.19
C GLU A 25 19.48 1.84 16.66
N LYS A 26 19.60 2.79 17.60
CA LYS A 26 19.30 2.59 19.02
C LYS A 26 17.84 2.21 19.21
N ALA A 27 16.87 2.92 18.67
CA ALA A 27 15.44 2.57 18.77
C ALA A 27 15.15 1.17 18.21
N ARG A 28 15.79 0.81 17.09
CA ARG A 28 15.68 -0.54 16.50
C ARG A 28 16.30 -1.63 17.37
N LYS A 29 17.36 -1.32 18.14
CA LYS A 29 18.09 -2.28 19.01
C LYS A 29 17.62 -2.24 20.47
N ASP A 30 16.90 -1.21 20.90
CA ASP A 30 16.42 -1.01 22.26
C ASP A 30 15.23 -1.92 22.56
N ARG A 31 15.44 -2.87 23.47
CA ARG A 31 14.40 -3.82 23.91
C ARG A 31 13.24 -3.15 24.65
N SER A 32 13.40 -1.95 25.19
CA SER A 32 12.33 -1.19 25.86
C SER A 32 11.43 -0.45 24.86
N MET A 33 11.97 -0.11 23.68
CA MET A 33 11.20 0.41 22.54
C MET A 33 10.63 -0.71 21.66
N ARG A 34 11.22 -1.90 21.69
CA ARG A 34 10.60 -3.12 21.15
C ARG A 34 9.49 -3.58 22.11
N ARG A 35 8.25 -3.45 21.66
CA ARG A 35 7.09 -4.26 22.09
C ARG A 35 6.93 -4.42 23.61
N THR A 36 6.07 -3.60 24.18
CA THR A 36 5.51 -3.84 25.50
C THR A 36 4.67 -5.13 25.50
N ASP A 37 4.86 -5.97 26.53
CA ASP A 37 4.32 -7.33 26.75
C ASP A 37 2.79 -7.48 26.89
N SER A 38 1.98 -6.56 26.35
CA SER A 38 0.53 -6.70 26.33
C SER A 38 0.06 -6.88 24.90
N TRP A 39 -0.09 -8.15 24.48
CA TRP A 39 -0.95 -8.46 23.36
C TRP A 39 -2.38 -8.04 23.73
N PHE A 40 -2.88 -7.05 23.01
CA PHE A 40 -4.25 -6.53 23.09
C PHE A 40 -4.58 -5.82 24.41
N THR A 41 -4.68 -4.50 24.35
CA THR A 41 -5.45 -3.80 25.37
C THR A 41 -6.94 -4.08 25.16
N LYS A 42 -7.73 -3.99 26.23
CA LYS A 42 -9.19 -4.19 26.17
C LYS A 42 -9.84 -3.23 25.15
N GLU A 43 -9.26 -2.05 25.01
CA GLU A 43 -9.65 -0.99 24.09
C GLU A 43 -9.46 -1.43 22.64
N THR A 44 -8.30 -2.02 22.27
CA THR A 44 -8.04 -2.53 20.92
C THR A 44 -9.03 -3.62 20.50
N THR A 45 -9.34 -4.56 21.40
CA THR A 45 -10.29 -5.65 21.10
C THR A 45 -11.72 -5.13 20.96
N THR A 46 -12.13 -4.18 21.80
CA THR A 46 -13.46 -3.57 21.75
C THR A 46 -13.65 -2.80 20.46
N MET A 47 -12.64 -2.05 20.04
CA MET A 47 -12.62 -1.35 18.75
C MET A 47 -12.81 -2.31 17.58
N LEU A 48 -11.99 -3.36 17.47
CA LEU A 48 -12.07 -4.31 16.35
C LEU A 48 -13.47 -4.90 16.21
N ARG A 49 -14.12 -5.24 17.33
CA ARG A 49 -15.51 -5.74 17.33
C ARG A 49 -16.50 -4.68 16.82
N HIS A 50 -16.37 -3.43 17.27
CA HIS A 50 -17.23 -2.34 16.78
C HIS A 50 -17.10 -2.19 15.26
N TRP A 51 -15.90 -2.33 14.71
CA TRP A 51 -15.64 -2.08 13.30
C TRP A 51 -16.12 -3.23 12.42
N GLN A 52 -15.86 -4.46 12.85
CA GLN A 52 -16.41 -5.66 12.21
C GLN A 52 -17.95 -5.66 12.20
N SER A 53 -18.59 -4.91 13.11
CA SER A 53 -20.05 -4.78 13.17
C SER A 53 -20.63 -3.69 12.25
N ARG A 54 -19.79 -2.82 11.67
CA ARG A 54 -20.28 -1.76 10.77
C ARG A 54 -20.83 -2.36 9.48
N PRO A 55 -21.98 -1.86 8.98
CA PRO A 55 -22.51 -2.28 7.69
C PRO A 55 -21.53 -1.87 6.59
N LYS A 56 -21.20 -2.82 5.72
CA LYS A 56 -20.30 -2.57 4.60
C LYS A 56 -21.03 -1.78 3.52
N THR A 57 -20.41 -0.73 3.03
CA THR A 57 -20.96 0.06 1.94
C THR A 57 -21.00 -0.77 0.64
N SER A 58 -22.18 -0.87 0.03
CA SER A 58 -22.35 -1.58 -1.25
C SER A 58 -21.88 -0.72 -2.42
N ALA A 59 -21.57 -1.35 -3.55
CA ALA A 59 -21.25 -0.60 -4.78
C ALA A 59 -22.39 0.33 -5.18
N ASP A 60 -23.65 -0.12 -5.06
CA ASP A 60 -24.82 0.70 -5.36
C ASP A 60 -24.92 1.93 -4.46
N ALA A 61 -24.57 1.79 -3.17
CA ALA A 61 -24.57 2.90 -2.22
C ALA A 61 -23.47 3.92 -2.54
N VAL A 62 -22.26 3.45 -2.88
CA VAL A 62 -21.15 4.35 -3.29
C VAL A 62 -21.46 5.07 -4.60
N LEU A 63 -22.13 4.41 -5.54
CA LEU A 63 -22.43 4.92 -6.87
C LEU A 63 -23.79 5.64 -6.98
N ALA A 64 -24.49 5.85 -5.87
CA ALA A 64 -25.84 6.43 -5.86
C ALA A 64 -25.91 7.81 -6.56
N ASP A 65 -24.87 8.64 -6.36
CA ASP A 65 -24.74 9.97 -6.97
C ASP A 65 -24.03 9.94 -8.36
N ASP A 66 -23.64 8.76 -8.83
CA ASP A 66 -22.80 8.55 -10.02
C ASP A 66 -23.34 7.43 -10.95
N PRO A 67 -24.57 7.56 -11.45
CA PRO A 67 -25.26 6.49 -12.18
C PRO A 67 -24.61 6.11 -13.51
N ASP A 68 -23.73 6.95 -14.06
CA ASP A 68 -22.99 6.67 -15.31
C ASP A 68 -21.80 5.74 -15.10
N ILE A 69 -21.39 5.49 -13.85
CA ILE A 69 -20.29 4.62 -13.48
C ILE A 69 -20.84 3.21 -13.17
N SER A 70 -20.10 2.20 -13.57
CA SER A 70 -20.35 0.79 -13.23
C SER A 70 -19.22 0.26 -12.36
N ALA A 71 -19.54 -0.68 -11.47
CA ALA A 71 -18.55 -1.44 -10.71
C ALA A 71 -18.65 -2.93 -11.06
N THR A 72 -17.55 -3.53 -11.51
CA THR A 72 -17.46 -4.97 -11.80
C THR A 72 -16.40 -5.61 -10.92
N LYS A 73 -16.75 -6.69 -10.24
CA LYS A 73 -15.82 -7.45 -9.39
C LYS A 73 -15.22 -8.62 -10.17
N VAL A 74 -13.90 -8.67 -10.24
CA VAL A 74 -13.16 -9.79 -10.84
C VAL A 74 -12.41 -10.54 -9.75
N VAL A 75 -12.52 -11.86 -9.77
CA VAL A 75 -11.71 -12.73 -8.92
C VAL A 75 -10.42 -13.04 -9.67
N VAL A 76 -9.30 -12.60 -9.12
CA VAL A 76 -7.97 -12.98 -9.60
C VAL A 76 -7.58 -14.25 -8.87
N SER A 77 -7.90 -15.37 -9.51
CA SER A 77 -7.62 -16.71 -9.00
C SER A 77 -6.16 -17.11 -9.24
N LYS A 78 -5.78 -18.27 -8.71
CA LYS A 78 -4.49 -18.92 -8.94
C LYS A 78 -4.22 -19.06 -10.45
N TYR A 79 -3.04 -18.67 -10.90
CA TYR A 79 -2.52 -19.17 -12.19
C TYR A 79 -1.86 -20.54 -11.95
N PRO A 80 -1.97 -21.48 -12.91
CA PRO A 80 -1.47 -22.85 -12.74
C PRO A 80 0.02 -22.94 -12.40
N GLU A 81 0.79 -21.92 -12.79
CA GLU A 81 2.26 -21.88 -12.69
C GLU A 81 2.76 -21.34 -11.33
N ILE A 82 1.86 -20.87 -10.46
CA ILE A 82 2.23 -20.36 -9.13
C ILE A 82 2.10 -21.50 -8.11
N PRO A 83 3.11 -21.75 -7.25
CA PRO A 83 2.98 -22.66 -6.12
C PRO A 83 1.73 -22.33 -5.31
N ASN A 84 1.14 -23.33 -4.67
CA ASN A 84 -0.16 -23.27 -4.00
C ASN A 84 -0.28 -22.22 -2.86
N THR A 85 0.71 -21.35 -2.64
CA THR A 85 0.97 -20.49 -1.49
C THR A 85 0.10 -19.23 -1.38
N TYR A 86 -0.47 -18.72 -2.47
CA TYR A 86 -1.30 -17.50 -2.50
C TYR A 86 -2.80 -17.79 -2.64
N GLY A 87 -3.64 -16.95 -2.01
CA GLY A 87 -5.10 -17.08 -2.06
C GLY A 87 -5.71 -16.23 -3.18
N ASP A 88 -7.02 -16.40 -3.41
CA ASP A 88 -7.75 -15.54 -4.34
C ASP A 88 -7.80 -14.10 -3.80
N ILE A 89 -7.62 -13.14 -4.70
CA ILE A 89 -7.83 -11.72 -4.43
C ILE A 89 -8.93 -11.21 -5.37
N LYS A 90 -9.61 -10.12 -5.00
CA LYS A 90 -10.59 -9.51 -5.90
C LYS A 90 -10.19 -8.11 -6.26
N VAL A 91 -10.28 -7.78 -7.54
CA VAL A 91 -10.14 -6.42 -8.04
C VAL A 91 -11.53 -5.93 -8.43
N VAL A 92 -11.93 -4.77 -7.91
CA VAL A 92 -13.15 -4.08 -8.32
C VAL A 92 -12.77 -3.02 -9.36
N ILE A 93 -13.41 -3.08 -10.51
CA ILE A 93 -13.16 -2.21 -11.66
C ILE A 93 -14.31 -1.23 -11.75
N LEU A 94 -14.01 0.06 -11.67
CA LEU A 94 -14.94 1.16 -11.82
C LEU A 94 -14.62 1.94 -13.09
N GLN A 95 -15.63 2.14 -13.94
CA GLN A 95 -15.50 2.83 -15.21
C GLN A 95 -16.87 3.31 -15.70
N LEU A 96 -16.88 4.22 -16.68
CA LEU A 96 -18.10 4.63 -17.38
C LEU A 96 -18.81 3.40 -17.99
N LYS A 97 -20.14 3.37 -17.87
CA LYS A 97 -21.01 2.38 -18.54
C LYS A 97 -20.87 2.43 -20.05
N THR A 98 -20.59 3.61 -20.59
CA THR A 98 -20.35 3.84 -22.01
C THR A 98 -19.03 4.57 -22.17
N ALA A 99 -18.05 3.90 -22.77
CA ALA A 99 -16.75 4.51 -23.07
C ALA A 99 -16.92 5.68 -24.03
N THR A 100 -16.13 6.72 -23.84
CA THR A 100 -16.17 7.96 -24.65
C THR A 100 -15.42 7.81 -25.98
N SER A 101 -14.52 6.82 -26.08
CA SER A 101 -13.76 6.53 -27.30
C SER A 101 -13.36 5.04 -27.39
N LEU A 102 -12.79 4.65 -28.52
CA LEU A 102 -12.19 3.32 -28.73
C LEU A 102 -10.70 3.25 -28.32
N ASN A 103 -10.12 4.37 -27.88
CA ASN A 103 -8.71 4.42 -27.50
C ASN A 103 -8.44 3.66 -26.20
N LEU A 104 -7.18 3.26 -25.98
CA LEU A 104 -6.74 2.78 -24.68
C LEU A 104 -6.80 3.91 -23.65
N ARG A 105 -7.19 3.56 -22.42
CA ARG A 105 -7.57 4.50 -21.37
C ARG A 105 -6.51 4.58 -20.26
N PRO A 106 -6.35 5.73 -19.59
CA PRO A 106 -5.55 5.80 -18.38
C PRO A 106 -6.21 4.98 -17.26
N ALA A 107 -5.39 4.52 -16.30
CA ALA A 107 -5.90 3.81 -15.14
C ALA A 107 -5.25 4.23 -13.83
N ILE A 108 -6.04 4.16 -12.76
CA ILE A 108 -5.54 4.25 -11.38
C ILE A 108 -5.76 2.90 -10.72
N TYR A 109 -4.69 2.32 -10.18
CA TYR A 109 -4.74 1.18 -9.26
C TYR A 109 -4.69 1.70 -7.83
N PHE A 110 -5.82 1.67 -7.14
CA PHE A 110 -6.02 2.21 -5.80
C PHE A 110 -5.96 1.11 -4.73
N ILE A 111 -5.28 1.40 -3.63
CA ILE A 111 -5.19 0.54 -2.45
C ILE A 111 -5.82 1.27 -1.26
N HIS A 112 -6.92 0.73 -0.75
CA HIS A 112 -7.64 1.32 0.38
C HIS A 112 -6.84 1.28 1.68
N GLY A 113 -7.18 2.14 2.62
CA GLY A 113 -6.38 2.36 3.84
C GLY A 113 -6.80 1.55 5.06
N ASP A 114 -8.03 1.04 5.09
CA ASP A 114 -8.56 0.35 6.25
C ASP A 114 -8.00 -1.08 6.39
N PRO A 115 -7.20 -1.39 7.44
CA PRO A 115 -6.64 -2.72 7.65
C PRO A 115 -7.62 -3.74 8.26
N PHE A 116 -8.78 -3.29 8.76
CA PHE A 116 -9.67 -4.06 9.65
C PHE A 116 -11.16 -4.05 9.21
N MET A 117 -11.50 -3.24 8.21
CA MET A 117 -12.76 -3.17 7.44
C MET A 117 -13.98 -2.53 8.11
N ALA A 118 -14.21 -1.25 7.82
CA ALA A 118 -15.50 -0.56 7.87
C ALA A 118 -16.19 -0.52 6.49
N ASP A 119 -15.47 -0.21 5.40
CA ASP A 119 -16.07 0.08 4.07
C ASP A 119 -15.56 -0.77 2.89
N GLY A 120 -14.59 -1.67 3.13
CA GLY A 120 -14.10 -2.63 2.12
C GLY A 120 -13.29 -1.98 0.98
N PRO A 121 -13.19 -2.62 -0.20
CA PRO A 121 -12.36 -2.10 -1.31
C PRO A 121 -12.88 -0.79 -1.92
N LEU A 122 -14.07 -0.33 -1.52
CA LEU A 122 -14.66 0.91 -2.02
C LEU A 122 -14.35 2.11 -1.12
N ASP A 123 -13.63 1.91 -0.02
CA ASP A 123 -13.20 2.99 0.85
C ASP A 123 -12.26 3.97 0.12
N GLY A 124 -12.51 5.27 0.25
CA GLY A 124 -11.64 6.33 -0.30
C GLY A 124 -11.70 6.57 -1.82
N ILE A 125 -12.53 5.83 -2.57
CA ILE A 125 -12.48 5.89 -4.04
C ILE A 125 -13.34 7.01 -4.67
N SER A 126 -14.33 7.55 -3.95
CA SER A 126 -15.32 8.48 -4.52
C SER A 126 -14.69 9.79 -5.02
N GLY A 127 -13.58 10.23 -4.43
CA GLY A 127 -12.82 11.38 -4.89
C GLY A 127 -12.34 11.26 -6.34
N PHE A 128 -12.18 10.05 -6.86
CA PHE A 128 -11.71 9.80 -8.23
C PHE A 128 -12.82 9.74 -9.28
N PHE A 129 -14.11 9.78 -8.90
CA PHE A 129 -15.22 9.60 -9.86
C PHE A 129 -15.31 10.71 -10.89
N ASN A 130 -15.00 11.95 -10.52
CA ASN A 130 -14.88 13.03 -11.48
C ASN A 130 -13.76 12.80 -12.50
N LEU A 131 -12.67 12.13 -12.12
CA LEU A 131 -11.60 11.77 -13.06
C LEU A 131 -12.02 10.64 -14.00
N ILE A 132 -12.81 9.67 -13.53
CA ILE A 132 -13.44 8.64 -14.40
C ILE A 132 -14.22 9.33 -15.53
N LYS A 133 -15.06 10.31 -15.18
CA LYS A 133 -15.88 11.05 -16.16
C LYS A 133 -15.05 11.94 -17.08
N GLN A 134 -14.06 12.67 -16.54
CA GLN A 134 -13.29 13.65 -17.32
C GLN A 134 -12.24 13.02 -18.25
N LEU A 135 -11.70 11.85 -17.88
CA LEU A 135 -10.58 11.23 -18.57
C LEU A 135 -10.91 9.87 -19.20
N ASP A 136 -12.17 9.42 -19.08
CA ASP A 136 -12.57 8.03 -19.39
C ASP A 136 -11.64 7.02 -18.70
N LEU A 137 -11.33 7.31 -17.44
CA LEU A 137 -10.34 6.59 -16.65
C LEU A 137 -10.92 5.28 -16.09
N VAL A 138 -10.11 4.23 -16.08
CA VAL A 138 -10.44 2.97 -15.41
C VAL A 138 -9.85 2.98 -14.00
N LEU A 139 -10.70 3.00 -12.99
CA LEU A 139 -10.28 2.93 -11.59
C LEU A 139 -10.37 1.47 -11.12
N LEU A 140 -9.27 0.93 -10.61
CA LEU A 140 -9.19 -0.43 -10.10
C LEU A 140 -8.85 -0.38 -8.62
N THR A 141 -9.62 -1.03 -7.77
CA THR A 141 -9.36 -1.12 -6.33
C THR A 141 -9.30 -2.57 -5.86
N ILE A 142 -8.38 -2.87 -4.94
CA ILE A 142 -8.05 -4.23 -4.51
C ILE A 142 -8.70 -4.58 -3.16
N ASP A 143 -9.41 -5.70 -3.11
CA ASP A 143 -9.96 -6.35 -1.91
C ASP A 143 -8.87 -7.27 -1.32
N TYR A 144 -7.81 -6.67 -0.78
CA TYR A 144 -6.66 -7.39 -0.22
C TYR A 144 -7.02 -8.03 1.12
N ARG A 145 -6.31 -9.11 1.48
CA ARG A 145 -6.55 -9.81 2.75
C ARG A 145 -6.10 -8.96 3.95
N LEU A 146 -6.98 -8.85 4.94
CA LEU A 146 -6.89 -7.89 6.05
C LEU A 146 -6.15 -8.41 7.28
N LEU A 147 -5.66 -7.47 8.09
CA LEU A 147 -4.73 -7.73 9.19
C LEU A 147 -5.34 -8.50 10.37
N ASP A 148 -6.67 -8.50 10.51
CA ASP A 148 -7.37 -9.29 11.53
C ASP A 148 -7.16 -10.81 11.35
N LYS A 149 -6.90 -11.25 10.11
CA LYS A 149 -6.75 -12.67 9.74
C LYS A 149 -5.44 -12.99 9.02
N TYR A 150 -4.83 -12.01 8.38
CA TYR A 150 -3.70 -12.19 7.49
C TYR A 150 -2.62 -11.14 7.75
N TRP A 151 -1.56 -11.56 8.42
CA TRP A 151 -0.42 -10.71 8.73
C TRP A 151 0.46 -10.44 7.52
N CYS A 152 1.37 -9.48 7.69
CA CYS A 152 2.42 -9.19 6.75
C CYS A 152 3.19 -10.45 6.30
N PRO A 153 3.62 -10.49 5.03
CA PRO A 153 3.37 -9.53 3.95
C PRO A 153 2.11 -9.89 3.16
N THR A 154 1.18 -10.67 3.70
CA THR A 154 0.00 -11.13 2.93
C THR A 154 -0.74 -9.98 2.23
N PRO A 155 -1.09 -8.88 2.93
CA PRO A 155 -1.72 -7.73 2.28
C PRO A 155 -0.85 -7.11 1.18
N LEU A 156 0.46 -7.00 1.41
CA LEU A 156 1.42 -6.47 0.43
C LEU A 156 1.49 -7.35 -0.82
N THR A 157 1.62 -8.66 -0.64
CA THR A 157 1.66 -9.61 -1.75
C THR A 157 0.36 -9.64 -2.54
N ASP A 158 -0.78 -9.40 -1.89
CA ASP A 158 -2.08 -9.28 -2.57
C ASP A 158 -2.16 -7.99 -3.39
N CYS A 159 -1.72 -6.87 -2.82
CA CYS A 159 -1.67 -5.58 -3.51
C CYS A 159 -0.79 -5.64 -4.76
N TYR A 160 0.38 -6.24 -4.66
CA TYR A 160 1.26 -6.36 -5.82
C TYR A 160 0.74 -7.36 -6.85
N ARG A 161 0.15 -8.49 -6.43
CA ARG A 161 -0.52 -9.42 -7.35
C ARG A 161 -1.69 -8.76 -8.09
N GLY A 162 -2.47 -7.91 -7.41
CA GLY A 162 -3.51 -7.14 -8.06
C GLY A 162 -2.95 -6.20 -9.13
N LEU A 163 -1.82 -5.52 -8.86
CA LEU A 163 -1.14 -4.69 -9.86
C LEU A 163 -0.63 -5.50 -11.05
N GLN A 164 -0.01 -6.67 -10.81
CA GLN A 164 0.43 -7.54 -11.91
C GLN A 164 -0.74 -8.01 -12.78
N TYR A 165 -1.89 -8.32 -12.18
CA TYR A 165 -3.12 -8.59 -12.93
C TYR A 165 -3.54 -7.40 -13.80
N VAL A 166 -3.51 -6.16 -13.28
CA VAL A 166 -3.84 -4.97 -14.07
C VAL A 166 -2.93 -4.83 -15.29
N PHE A 167 -1.61 -4.99 -15.13
CA PHE A 167 -0.67 -4.92 -16.25
C PHE A 167 -0.93 -6.03 -17.27
N LYS A 168 -1.14 -7.26 -16.80
CA LYS A 168 -1.39 -8.43 -17.66
C LYS A 168 -2.67 -8.27 -18.49
N GLU A 169 -3.74 -7.81 -17.85
CA GLU A 169 -5.06 -7.69 -18.47
C GLU A 169 -5.29 -6.31 -19.11
N ALA A 170 -4.29 -5.42 -19.13
CA ALA A 170 -4.44 -4.04 -19.58
C ALA A 170 -5.15 -3.93 -20.94
N LYS A 171 -4.74 -4.74 -21.92
CA LYS A 171 -5.38 -4.76 -23.25
C LYS A 171 -6.85 -5.21 -23.21
N ASN A 172 -7.17 -6.23 -22.43
CA ASN A 172 -8.54 -6.76 -22.27
C ASN A 172 -9.44 -5.75 -21.54
N LEU A 173 -8.85 -5.00 -20.60
CA LEU A 173 -9.48 -3.91 -19.87
C LEU A 173 -9.48 -2.59 -20.65
N ARG A 174 -8.94 -2.55 -21.87
CA ARG A 174 -8.73 -1.32 -22.67
C ARG A 174 -8.01 -0.21 -21.90
N ILE A 175 -6.99 -0.59 -21.14
CA ILE A 175 -6.08 0.28 -20.41
C ILE A 175 -4.79 0.42 -21.21
N ASP A 176 -4.25 1.63 -21.27
CA ASP A 176 -2.90 1.88 -21.76
C ASP A 176 -1.89 1.50 -20.66
N PRO A 177 -1.07 0.45 -20.85
CA PRO A 177 -0.14 -0.02 -19.82
C PRO A 177 0.96 1.00 -19.49
N THR A 178 1.17 2.01 -20.32
CA THR A 178 2.10 3.12 -20.05
C THR A 178 1.47 4.22 -19.20
N LYS A 179 0.15 4.15 -18.95
CA LYS A 179 -0.63 5.16 -18.23
C LYS A 179 -1.34 4.57 -17.01
N ILE A 180 -0.61 3.77 -16.24
CA ILE A 180 -1.09 3.20 -14.97
C ILE A 180 -0.43 3.96 -13.82
N MET A 181 -1.25 4.67 -13.05
CA MET A 181 -0.86 5.30 -11.79
C MET A 181 -1.24 4.39 -10.62
N ILE A 182 -0.40 4.31 -9.59
CA ILE A 182 -0.77 3.67 -8.32
C ILE A 182 -1.19 4.75 -7.32
N ALA A 183 -2.19 4.48 -6.49
CA ALA A 183 -2.62 5.38 -5.44
C ALA A 183 -3.03 4.61 -4.18
N GLY A 184 -2.99 5.27 -3.02
CA GLY A 184 -3.51 4.67 -1.80
C GLY A 184 -3.52 5.64 -0.63
N GLN A 185 -4.31 5.30 0.40
CA GLN A 185 -4.50 6.12 1.60
C GLN A 185 -4.05 5.39 2.87
N PHE A 186 -3.44 6.07 3.84
CA PHE A 186 -3.02 5.49 5.12
C PHE A 186 -2.15 4.23 4.96
N LEU A 187 -2.55 3.09 5.53
CA LEU A 187 -1.88 1.82 5.31
C LEU A 187 -1.85 1.44 3.83
N GLY A 188 -2.92 1.73 3.09
CA GLY A 188 -3.01 1.55 1.65
C GLY A 188 -2.02 2.41 0.87
N GLY A 189 -1.73 3.62 1.37
CA GLY A 189 -0.67 4.49 0.83
C GLY A 189 0.72 3.89 1.07
N GLY A 190 0.95 3.31 2.25
CA GLY A 190 2.15 2.53 2.55
C GLY A 190 2.31 1.30 1.65
N LEU A 191 1.23 0.53 1.50
CA LEU A 191 1.15 -0.61 0.60
C LEU A 191 1.35 -0.21 -0.87
N ALA A 192 0.85 0.95 -1.29
CA ALA A 192 1.07 1.52 -2.62
C ALA A 192 2.55 1.85 -2.85
N ALA A 193 3.20 2.53 -1.90
CA ALA A 193 4.62 2.81 -1.96
C ALA A 193 5.45 1.52 -2.03
N ALA A 194 5.17 0.55 -1.16
CA ALA A 194 5.80 -0.77 -1.16
C ALA A 194 5.58 -1.53 -2.49
N THR A 195 4.35 -1.48 -3.02
CA THR A 195 3.98 -2.11 -4.30
C THR A 195 4.72 -1.46 -5.47
N ALA A 196 4.91 -0.14 -5.45
CA ALA A 196 5.69 0.58 -6.47
C ALA A 196 7.16 0.15 -6.46
N ILE A 197 7.75 -0.03 -5.26
CA ILE A 197 9.11 -0.57 -5.11
C ILE A 197 9.19 -2.00 -5.64
N MET A 198 8.22 -2.87 -5.33
CA MET A 198 8.17 -4.24 -5.85
C MET A 198 8.05 -4.28 -7.38
N ALA A 199 7.25 -3.37 -7.96
CA ALA A 199 7.09 -3.24 -9.40
C ALA A 199 8.38 -2.79 -10.09
N ARG A 200 9.07 -1.78 -9.51
CA ARG A 200 10.40 -1.34 -9.99
C ARG A 200 11.41 -2.47 -9.95
N ASP A 201 11.46 -3.20 -8.84
CA ASP A 201 12.39 -4.31 -8.65
C ASP A 201 12.06 -5.54 -9.52
N GLY A 202 10.92 -5.53 -10.22
CA GLY A 202 10.48 -6.63 -11.06
C GLY A 202 10.23 -7.91 -10.25
N VAL A 203 9.73 -7.80 -9.02
CA VAL A 203 9.46 -8.96 -8.17
C VAL A 203 8.50 -9.89 -8.92
N ASP A 204 8.84 -11.17 -9.01
CA ASP A 204 7.96 -12.14 -9.64
C ASP A 204 7.04 -12.80 -8.60
N MET A 205 5.74 -12.64 -8.76
CA MET A 205 4.71 -13.37 -8.00
C MET A 205 3.97 -14.39 -8.87
N GLY A 206 4.52 -14.71 -10.05
CA GLY A 206 4.04 -15.71 -11.00
C GLY A 206 2.78 -15.32 -11.78
N LEU A 207 2.35 -14.05 -11.72
CA LEU A 207 1.34 -13.52 -12.63
C LEU A 207 1.94 -13.06 -13.97
N HIS A 208 3.26 -12.84 -14.01
CA HIS A 208 4.05 -12.37 -15.15
C HIS A 208 3.50 -11.12 -15.85
N GLY A 209 2.72 -10.31 -15.13
CA GLY A 209 2.37 -8.95 -15.52
C GLY A 209 3.30 -7.97 -14.82
N GLY A 210 3.86 -7.03 -15.57
CA GLY A 210 4.78 -6.04 -15.04
C GLY A 210 4.98 -4.89 -16.02
N GLY A 211 5.18 -3.70 -15.49
CA GLY A 211 5.39 -2.50 -16.27
C GLY A 211 5.82 -1.35 -15.36
N LYS A 212 6.24 -0.25 -15.98
CA LYS A 212 6.57 0.97 -15.25
C LYS A 212 5.28 1.70 -14.89
N LEU A 213 5.11 2.00 -13.61
CA LEU A 213 4.08 2.93 -13.15
C LEU A 213 4.42 4.31 -13.68
N MET A 214 3.41 5.07 -14.11
CA MET A 214 3.63 6.42 -14.61
C MET A 214 3.74 7.47 -13.50
N ALA A 215 3.14 7.19 -12.34
CA ALA A 215 3.03 8.08 -11.19
C ALA A 215 2.58 7.27 -9.95
N GLN A 216 2.84 7.80 -8.76
CA GLN A 216 2.26 7.32 -7.50
C GLN A 216 1.64 8.47 -6.69
N CYS A 217 0.42 8.27 -6.18
CA CYS A 217 -0.31 9.24 -5.36
C CYS A 217 -0.53 8.67 -3.95
N LEU A 218 0.25 9.16 -2.98
CA LEU A 218 0.31 8.62 -1.63
C LEU A 218 -0.38 9.58 -0.65
N ILE A 219 -1.53 9.17 -0.14
CA ILE A 219 -2.40 10.01 0.70
C ILE A 219 -2.16 9.66 2.16
N CYS A 220 -1.60 10.58 2.95
CA CYS A 220 -1.22 10.39 4.35
C CYS A 220 -0.65 8.97 4.64
N PRO A 221 0.40 8.52 3.92
CA PRO A 221 0.77 7.11 3.90
C PRO A 221 1.49 6.67 5.20
N ILE A 222 1.24 5.43 5.62
CA ILE A 222 1.96 4.77 6.72
C ILE A 222 3.14 4.00 6.13
N VAL A 223 4.36 4.50 6.30
CA VAL A 223 5.56 4.08 5.55
C VAL A 223 6.72 3.58 6.41
N ASP A 224 6.72 3.88 7.72
CA ASP A 224 7.80 3.53 8.64
C ASP A 224 7.28 2.91 9.95
N ASP A 225 7.83 1.75 10.31
CA ASP A 225 7.54 1.02 11.55
C ASP A 225 8.42 1.41 12.74
N ARG A 226 9.51 2.14 12.49
CA ARG A 226 10.47 2.58 13.51
C ARG A 226 10.00 3.83 14.23
N LEU A 227 9.21 4.66 13.56
CA LEU A 227 8.69 5.93 14.08
C LEU A 227 7.45 5.67 14.96
N VAL A 228 7.68 4.89 16.01
CA VAL A 228 6.81 4.79 17.18
C VAL A 228 7.26 5.90 18.13
N LEU A 229 6.39 6.93 18.24
CA LEU A 229 6.45 8.08 19.15
C LEU A 229 7.28 9.29 18.64
N GLU A 230 6.65 10.19 17.86
CA GLU A 230 6.96 11.61 18.05
C GLU A 230 6.34 11.98 19.41
N VAL A 231 7.18 12.04 20.44
CA VAL A 231 6.79 12.37 21.80
C VAL A 231 6.45 13.86 21.86
N ASP A 232 5.24 14.24 21.43
CA ASP A 232 4.70 15.54 21.82
C ASP A 232 3.96 15.37 23.15
N ARG A 233 4.70 15.58 24.24
CA ARG A 233 4.26 15.45 25.65
C ARG A 233 3.09 16.37 26.03
N ASN A 234 2.61 17.21 25.12
CA ASN A 234 1.64 18.26 25.42
C ASN A 234 0.25 18.09 24.79
N ARG A 235 -0.06 16.98 24.09
CA ARG A 235 -1.45 16.69 23.68
C ARG A 235 -2.18 15.90 24.77
N GLN A 236 -2.50 16.57 25.87
CA GLN A 236 -3.81 16.32 26.48
C GLN A 236 -4.85 16.87 25.48
N ASP A 237 -6.01 16.24 25.38
CA ASP A 237 -7.18 16.64 24.60
C ASP A 237 -7.42 15.82 23.31
N GLU A 238 -8.39 14.91 23.42
CA GLU A 238 -9.36 14.45 22.40
C GLU A 238 -8.95 14.44 20.92
N VAL A 239 -7.79 13.88 20.57
CA VAL A 239 -7.46 13.64 19.15
C VAL A 239 -8.29 12.45 18.65
N GLU A 240 -8.94 12.59 17.48
CA GLU A 240 -9.66 11.49 16.84
C GLU A 240 -8.84 10.19 16.88
N PHE A 241 -9.45 9.09 17.30
CA PHE A 241 -8.75 7.83 17.52
C PHE A 241 -7.85 7.36 16.35
N TRP A 242 -8.21 7.70 15.11
CA TRP A 242 -7.47 7.41 13.87
C TRP A 242 -6.07 8.01 13.83
N THR A 243 -5.87 9.14 14.50
CA THR A 243 -4.61 9.84 14.63
C THR A 243 -3.95 9.55 15.98
N SER A 244 -4.49 8.61 16.77
CA SER A 244 -3.90 8.23 18.04
C SER A 244 -2.66 7.33 17.86
N GLU A 245 -1.72 7.45 18.79
CA GLU A 245 -0.58 6.53 18.90
C GLU A 245 -1.04 5.07 19.05
N VAL A 246 -2.20 4.84 19.67
CA VAL A 246 -2.82 3.53 19.87
C VAL A 246 -3.16 2.88 18.53
N TRP A 247 -3.75 3.63 17.59
CA TRP A 247 -4.09 3.09 16.28
C TRP A 247 -2.83 2.74 15.49
N LYS A 248 -1.81 3.60 15.48
CA LYS A 248 -0.52 3.29 14.83
C LYS A 248 0.13 2.02 15.34
N LYS A 249 0.26 1.94 16.67
CA LYS A 249 0.87 0.79 17.34
C LYS A 249 0.10 -0.47 17.03
N THR A 250 -1.23 -0.40 17.05
CA THR A 250 -2.11 -1.49 16.63
C THR A 250 -1.82 -1.92 15.19
N VAL A 251 -1.77 -0.99 14.23
CA VAL A 251 -1.50 -1.33 12.83
C VAL A 251 -0.14 -2.02 12.68
N TRP A 252 0.95 -1.49 13.24
CA TRP A 252 2.28 -2.09 13.12
C TRP A 252 2.47 -3.38 13.94
N ASP A 253 1.85 -3.50 15.10
CA ASP A 253 1.85 -4.74 15.90
C ASP A 253 1.15 -5.87 15.15
N TYR A 254 0.01 -5.56 14.51
CA TYR A 254 -0.64 -6.46 13.58
C TYR A 254 0.16 -6.67 12.30
N TYR A 255 0.88 -5.67 11.81
CA TYR A 255 1.63 -5.83 10.58
C TYR A 255 2.84 -6.75 10.80
N LEU A 256 3.70 -6.56 11.81
CA LEU A 256 5.05 -7.15 11.79
C LEU A 256 5.28 -8.51 12.51
N ARG A 257 4.58 -8.84 13.62
CA ARG A 257 4.80 -10.05 14.49
C ARG A 257 6.28 -10.40 14.85
N ASP A 258 6.53 -11.26 15.84
CA ASP A 258 7.88 -11.63 16.36
C ASP A 258 8.74 -12.38 15.34
N PRO A 259 9.89 -11.81 14.92
CA PRO A 259 10.83 -12.48 14.01
C PRO A 259 11.36 -13.82 14.55
N ASN A 260 11.36 -14.05 15.87
CA ASN A 260 11.80 -15.32 16.47
C ASN A 260 10.84 -16.50 16.20
N SER A 261 9.74 -16.26 15.47
CA SER A 261 8.76 -17.27 15.08
C SER A 261 9.08 -17.92 13.71
N ILE A 262 10.25 -17.68 13.12
CA ILE A 262 10.63 -18.07 11.74
C ILE A 262 11.63 -19.26 11.75
N PRO A 263 11.25 -20.48 11.30
CA PRO A 263 12.09 -21.70 11.32
C PRO A 263 13.08 -21.90 10.15
N ASP A 264 14.00 -22.86 10.34
CA ASP A 264 15.11 -23.29 9.46
C ASP A 264 14.67 -24.18 8.27
N TYR A 265 15.24 -23.96 7.09
CA TYR A 265 14.72 -24.36 5.77
C TYR A 265 15.19 -25.75 5.27
N ASP A 266 16.51 -26.02 5.30
CA ASP A 266 17.07 -27.21 4.65
C ASP A 266 16.79 -28.50 5.42
N GLY A 267 16.77 -28.43 6.76
CA GLY A 267 16.42 -29.58 7.61
C GLY A 267 14.95 -29.98 7.52
N ASP A 268 14.05 -29.02 7.24
CA ASP A 268 12.62 -29.26 7.27
C ASP A 268 12.03 -29.81 5.97
N LEU A 269 12.68 -29.54 4.83
CA LEU A 269 12.33 -30.05 3.50
C LEU A 269 12.59 -31.56 3.38
N GLN A 270 13.74 -32.04 3.87
CA GLN A 270 14.12 -33.46 3.81
C GLN A 270 13.10 -34.34 4.57
N LEU A 271 12.63 -33.87 5.72
CA LEU A 271 11.62 -34.56 6.55
C LEU A 271 10.23 -34.68 5.90
N ILE A 272 9.88 -33.87 4.90
CA ILE A 272 8.59 -33.96 4.18
C ILE A 272 8.68 -34.98 3.05
N VAL A 273 9.81 -34.99 2.34
CA VAL A 273 10.08 -35.94 1.24
C VAL A 273 10.10 -37.37 1.77
N ASP A 274 10.59 -37.57 2.99
CA ASP A 274 10.75 -38.89 3.62
C ASP A 274 9.49 -39.37 4.38
N ALA A 275 8.37 -38.65 4.30
CA ALA A 275 7.15 -38.93 5.08
C ALA A 275 6.27 -40.06 4.51
N ASP A 276 5.84 -41.00 5.36
CA ASP A 276 4.86 -42.04 5.00
C ASP A 276 3.45 -41.43 4.80
N PRO A 277 2.81 -41.61 3.61
CA PRO A 277 1.48 -41.08 3.30
C PRO A 277 0.34 -41.60 4.18
N SER A 278 0.54 -42.69 4.92
CA SER A 278 -0.47 -43.28 5.80
C SER A 278 -0.43 -42.71 7.23
N ASP A 279 0.66 -42.02 7.62
CA ASP A 279 0.80 -41.43 8.96
C ASP A 279 0.20 -40.02 9.03
N LYS A 280 -1.03 -39.97 9.52
CA LYS A 280 -1.80 -38.73 9.73
C LYS A 280 -1.10 -37.72 10.65
N ARG A 281 -0.17 -38.13 11.54
CA ARG A 281 0.61 -37.20 12.38
C ARG A 281 1.69 -36.50 11.57
N ILE A 282 2.39 -37.21 10.69
CA ILE A 282 3.40 -36.62 9.79
C ILE A 282 2.73 -35.70 8.78
N LEU A 283 1.59 -36.08 8.22
CA LEU A 283 0.77 -35.22 7.33
C LEU A 283 0.30 -33.92 8.02
N SER A 284 -0.11 -33.99 9.29
CA SER A 284 -0.47 -32.78 10.07
C SER A 284 0.74 -31.87 10.34
N GLY A 285 1.94 -32.46 10.45
CA GLY A 285 3.22 -31.75 10.50
C GLY A 285 3.61 -31.15 9.14
N ALA A 286 3.41 -31.88 8.04
CA ALA A 286 3.65 -31.41 6.67
C ALA A 286 2.71 -30.25 6.29
N LEU A 287 1.45 -30.26 6.71
CA LEU A 287 0.52 -29.13 6.58
C LEU A 287 0.93 -27.90 7.42
N ARG A 288 1.50 -28.11 8.62
CA ARG A 288 2.14 -27.02 9.39
C ARG A 288 3.39 -26.49 8.67
N LYS A 289 4.17 -27.36 8.02
CA LYS A 289 5.34 -27.00 7.23
C LYS A 289 4.98 -26.31 5.91
N GLU A 290 3.89 -26.67 5.24
CA GLU A 290 3.32 -25.94 4.10
C GLU A 290 2.88 -24.52 4.51
N LYS A 291 2.25 -24.38 5.69
CA LYS A 291 1.91 -23.08 6.30
C LYS A 291 3.18 -22.25 6.60
N LEU A 292 4.30 -22.91 6.88
CA LEU A 292 5.62 -22.30 7.09
C LEU A 292 6.32 -21.91 5.77
N TRP A 293 6.21 -22.72 4.72
CA TRP A 293 6.64 -22.39 3.35
C TRP A 293 5.91 -21.16 2.80
N ARG A 294 4.60 -21.08 3.04
CA ARG A 294 3.81 -19.87 2.78
C ARG A 294 4.34 -18.67 3.54
N THR A 295 4.94 -18.87 4.71
CA THR A 295 5.51 -17.83 5.58
C THR A 295 6.96 -17.46 5.17
N TYR A 296 7.71 -18.37 4.54
CA TYR A 296 9.07 -18.13 4.01
C TYR A 296 9.08 -17.33 2.69
N HIS A 297 8.24 -17.67 1.70
CA HIS A 297 8.06 -16.79 0.54
C HIS A 297 7.64 -15.38 0.96
N ARG A 298 6.81 -15.32 2.00
CA ARG A 298 6.41 -14.10 2.68
C ARG A 298 7.60 -13.38 3.36
N SER A 299 8.56 -14.09 3.96
CA SER A 299 9.70 -13.43 4.60
C SER A 299 10.60 -12.69 3.61
N GLN A 300 10.75 -13.20 2.38
CA GLN A 300 11.52 -12.53 1.32
C GLN A 300 10.95 -11.16 0.93
N HIS A 301 9.64 -10.96 1.10
CA HIS A 301 8.99 -9.68 0.83
C HIS A 301 9.02 -8.73 2.04
N LEU A 302 9.51 -9.17 3.21
CA LEU A 302 9.58 -8.32 4.41
C LEU A 302 10.44 -7.07 4.22
N LYS A 303 11.39 -7.08 3.27
CA LYS A 303 12.20 -5.90 2.93
C LYS A 303 11.39 -4.76 2.29
N TYR A 304 10.19 -5.04 1.78
CA TYR A 304 9.31 -4.05 1.11
C TYR A 304 8.23 -3.48 2.04
N VAL A 305 8.02 -4.12 3.18
CA VAL A 305 6.92 -3.88 4.13
C VAL A 305 6.98 -2.50 4.74
N THR A 306 8.19 -2.00 4.96
CA THR A 306 8.45 -0.66 5.45
C THR A 306 9.14 0.10 4.33
N PRO A 307 8.38 0.71 3.40
CA PRO A 307 8.96 1.38 2.23
C PRO A 307 9.93 2.50 2.64
N ALA A 308 9.72 3.17 3.78
CA ALA A 308 10.66 4.13 4.33
C ALA A 308 11.95 3.52 4.88
N CYS A 309 12.08 2.20 4.92
CA CYS A 309 13.30 1.46 5.22
C CYS A 309 13.94 0.82 3.98
N ALA A 310 13.36 0.99 2.78
CA ALA A 310 13.91 0.40 1.58
C ALA A 310 15.35 0.91 1.36
N PRO A 311 16.32 0.02 1.05
CA PRO A 311 17.73 0.40 0.94
C PRO A 311 17.98 1.34 -0.24
N ASN A 312 17.08 1.35 -1.23
CA ASN A 312 17.17 2.20 -2.40
C ASN A 312 15.79 2.64 -2.90
N LEU A 313 15.67 3.93 -3.23
CA LEU A 313 14.49 4.56 -3.80
C LEU A 313 14.69 5.13 -5.22
N TYR A 314 15.85 4.95 -5.89
CA TYR A 314 16.03 5.38 -7.29
C TYR A 314 14.97 4.77 -8.23
N ASP A 315 14.70 5.43 -9.36
CA ASP A 315 13.82 4.97 -10.44
C ASP A 315 12.38 4.63 -10.01
N LEU A 316 11.86 5.35 -9.00
CA LEU A 316 10.46 5.32 -8.63
C LEU A 316 9.66 6.37 -9.44
N PRO A 317 8.36 6.14 -9.66
CA PRO A 317 7.56 7.04 -10.48
C PRO A 317 7.39 8.43 -9.82
N PRO A 318 7.09 9.48 -10.61
CA PRO A 318 6.71 10.79 -10.09
C PRO A 318 5.67 10.67 -8.98
N THR A 319 5.92 11.36 -7.86
CA THR A 319 5.21 11.11 -6.60
C THR A 319 4.49 12.36 -6.12
N TRP A 320 3.18 12.24 -5.92
CA TRP A 320 2.45 13.10 -5.00
C TRP A 320 2.44 12.43 -3.63
N ILE A 321 2.81 13.17 -2.59
CA ILE A 321 2.70 12.70 -1.21
C ILE A 321 2.19 13.81 -0.31
N ASP A 322 1.10 13.54 0.43
CA ASP A 322 0.50 14.50 1.34
C ASP A 322 0.39 13.97 2.77
N VAL A 323 0.32 14.90 3.72
CA VAL A 323 0.04 14.61 5.13
C VAL A 323 -0.53 15.84 5.82
N GLY A 324 -1.37 15.62 6.82
CA GLY A 324 -1.80 16.68 7.71
C GLY A 324 -0.69 17.22 8.60
N ARG A 325 -0.76 18.50 8.92
CA ARG A 325 0.17 19.13 9.85
C ARG A 325 0.02 18.54 11.25
N GLU A 326 -1.20 18.17 11.63
CA GLU A 326 -1.49 17.62 12.96
C GLU A 326 -1.54 16.10 12.97
N GLU A 327 -1.34 15.48 11.80
CA GLU A 327 -1.23 14.05 11.66
C GLU A 327 0.00 13.51 12.37
N VAL A 328 -0.23 12.45 13.10
CA VAL A 328 0.83 11.74 13.79
C VAL A 328 1.81 11.10 12.81
N PHE A 329 1.42 10.77 11.57
CA PHE A 329 2.31 10.22 10.55
C PHE A 329 3.19 11.26 9.86
N ARG A 330 3.06 12.55 10.20
CA ARG A 330 3.76 13.64 9.49
C ARG A 330 5.26 13.42 9.37
N GLY A 331 5.97 13.11 10.46
CA GLY A 331 7.42 12.92 10.43
C GLY A 331 7.87 11.83 9.45
N GLN A 332 7.23 10.67 9.47
CA GLN A 332 7.57 9.57 8.56
C GLN A 332 7.24 9.88 7.09
N VAL A 333 6.18 10.64 6.85
CA VAL A 333 5.82 11.08 5.48
C VAL A 333 6.85 12.07 4.95
N MET A 334 7.23 13.06 5.76
CA MET A 334 8.25 14.05 5.38
C MET A 334 9.60 13.40 5.12
N GLU A 335 10.01 12.46 5.97
CA GLU A 335 11.25 11.71 5.80
C GLU A 335 11.23 10.88 4.51
N TYR A 336 10.16 10.13 4.27
CA TYR A 336 10.05 9.32 3.06
C TYR A 336 10.05 10.17 1.78
N ALA A 337 9.33 11.30 1.78
CA ALA A 337 9.34 12.24 0.67
C ALA A 337 10.75 12.81 0.42
N THR A 338 11.47 13.16 1.49
CA THR A 338 12.86 13.64 1.40
C THR A 338 13.76 12.57 0.77
N ARG A 339 13.65 11.31 1.23
CA ARG A 339 14.43 10.21 0.65
C ARG A 339 14.09 9.93 -0.82
N LEU A 340 12.83 10.14 -1.24
CA LEU A 340 12.45 10.05 -2.65
C LEU A 340 13.13 11.15 -3.48
N MET A 341 13.14 12.39 -2.98
CA MET A 341 13.82 13.52 -3.63
C MET A 341 15.34 13.32 -3.69
N ASP A 342 15.96 12.87 -2.60
CA ASP A 342 17.41 12.59 -2.53
C ASP A 342 17.81 11.46 -3.50
N ALA A 343 16.91 10.50 -3.73
CA ALA A 343 17.06 9.47 -4.75
C ALA A 343 16.72 9.95 -6.17
N GLY A 344 16.55 11.26 -6.39
CA GLY A 344 16.36 11.85 -7.71
C GLY A 344 14.97 11.64 -8.33
N ASN A 345 13.97 11.20 -7.56
CA ASN A 345 12.61 11.05 -8.07
C ASN A 345 11.85 12.39 -8.01
N GLU A 346 11.12 12.72 -9.07
CA GLU A 346 10.18 13.85 -9.06
C GLU A 346 9.15 13.64 -7.95
N THR A 347 9.13 14.52 -6.95
CA THR A 347 8.30 14.36 -5.75
C THR A 347 7.74 15.70 -5.31
N GLU A 348 6.41 15.77 -5.13
CA GLU A 348 5.72 16.89 -4.52
C GLU A 348 5.22 16.50 -3.12
N LEU A 349 5.79 17.12 -2.09
CA LEU A 349 5.35 16.98 -0.70
C LEU A 349 4.38 18.10 -0.33
N HIS A 350 3.20 17.73 0.16
CA HIS A 350 2.16 18.67 0.58
C HIS A 350 1.83 18.49 2.06
N ILE A 351 2.17 19.50 2.88
CA ILE A 351 1.82 19.54 4.30
C ILE A 351 0.59 20.43 4.47
N LEU A 352 -0.53 19.81 4.84
CA LEU A 352 -1.84 20.43 4.82
C LEU A 352 -2.26 20.87 6.24
N LYS A 353 -2.93 22.02 6.42
CA LYS A 353 -3.42 22.46 7.74
C LYS A 353 -4.60 21.59 8.20
N GLY A 354 -4.50 20.98 9.39
CA GLY A 354 -5.53 20.13 10.01
C GLY A 354 -5.04 18.71 10.32
N ASP A 355 -5.97 17.84 10.73
CA ASP A 355 -5.82 16.38 10.78
C ASP A 355 -6.75 15.66 9.77
N ARG A 356 -6.70 14.33 9.68
CA ARG A 356 -7.47 13.50 8.73
C ARG A 356 -8.95 13.87 8.65
N SER A 357 -9.57 14.19 9.79
CA SER A 357 -10.98 14.58 9.87
C SER A 357 -11.26 15.82 9.04
N ASP A 358 -10.26 16.70 8.92
CA ASP A 358 -10.30 17.93 8.15
C ASP A 358 -9.94 17.75 6.66
N PHE A 359 -9.43 16.58 6.23
CA PHE A 359 -8.88 16.39 4.87
C PHE A 359 -9.70 15.46 3.98
N ASP A 360 -10.13 14.31 4.49
CA ASP A 360 -10.72 13.24 3.70
C ASP A 360 -11.89 12.60 4.46
N SER A 361 -12.67 13.40 5.20
CA SER A 361 -13.86 12.92 5.94
C SER A 361 -14.73 12.07 5.02
N LEU A 362 -14.64 10.76 5.27
CA LEU A 362 -15.22 9.65 4.54
C LEU A 362 -16.52 10.07 3.85
N HIS A 363 -16.49 9.99 2.51
CA HIS A 363 -17.59 10.15 1.58
C HIS A 363 -17.87 11.56 1.01
N LYS A 364 -17.63 12.68 1.71
CA LYS A 364 -17.77 14.04 1.13
C LYS A 364 -16.89 15.03 1.92
N PRO A 365 -15.96 15.77 1.29
CA PRO A 365 -15.21 16.81 1.97
C PRO A 365 -16.19 17.91 2.44
N GLN A 366 -16.43 17.99 3.75
CA GLN A 366 -17.46 18.88 4.31
C GLN A 366 -16.94 20.31 4.54
N THR A 367 -15.63 20.47 4.73
CA THR A 367 -15.00 21.77 4.94
C THR A 367 -14.43 22.32 3.64
N LYS A 368 -14.40 23.66 3.50
CA LYS A 368 -13.75 24.32 2.34
C LYS A 368 -12.27 23.96 2.23
N ILE A 369 -11.63 23.70 3.36
CA ILE A 369 -10.22 23.33 3.46
C ILE A 369 -10.01 21.93 2.88
N SER A 370 -10.79 20.94 3.32
CA SER A 370 -10.83 19.58 2.76
C SER A 370 -11.04 19.60 1.24
N GLN A 371 -12.03 20.36 0.76
CA GLN A 371 -12.35 20.49 -0.67
C GLN A 371 -11.18 21.05 -1.48
N ALA A 372 -10.49 22.06 -0.96
CA ALA A 372 -9.34 22.67 -1.63
C ALA A 372 -8.19 21.66 -1.79
N TYR A 373 -7.92 20.84 -0.77
CA TYR A 373 -6.85 19.85 -0.84
C TYR A 373 -7.16 18.69 -1.76
N VAL A 374 -8.39 18.16 -1.70
CA VAL A 374 -8.86 17.15 -2.65
C VAL A 374 -8.74 17.69 -4.08
N THR A 375 -9.14 18.95 -4.30
CA THR A 375 -9.02 19.60 -5.61
C THR A 375 -7.56 19.69 -6.06
N LEU A 376 -6.66 20.14 -5.18
CA LEU A 376 -5.23 20.27 -5.48
C LEU A 376 -4.62 18.92 -5.89
N ARG A 377 -4.88 17.87 -5.11
CA ARG A 377 -4.43 16.50 -5.38
C ARG A 377 -4.96 15.97 -6.70
N LEU A 378 -6.27 16.10 -6.94
CA LEU A 378 -6.89 15.60 -8.18
C LEU A 378 -6.45 16.40 -9.41
N ASP A 379 -6.12 17.68 -9.24
CA ASP A 379 -5.52 18.49 -10.31
C ASP A 379 -4.12 18.02 -10.68
N TRP A 380 -3.31 17.63 -9.69
CA TRP A 380 -2.02 16.99 -9.94
C TRP A 380 -2.19 15.68 -10.70
N VAL A 381 -3.08 14.80 -10.24
CA VAL A 381 -3.38 13.52 -10.92
C VAL A 381 -3.83 13.76 -12.37
N ARG A 382 -4.73 14.71 -12.58
CA ARG A 382 -5.23 15.08 -13.91
C ARG A 382 -4.12 15.61 -14.82
N LYS A 383 -3.22 16.45 -14.30
CA LYS A 383 -2.08 16.98 -15.07
C LYS A 383 -1.09 15.87 -15.43
N ALA A 384 -0.80 14.96 -14.50
CA ALA A 384 0.07 13.82 -14.77
C ALA A 384 -0.41 12.98 -15.97
N PHE A 385 -1.72 12.69 -16.06
CA PHE A 385 -2.30 11.98 -17.22
C PHE A 385 -2.34 12.78 -18.53
N LYS A 386 -2.41 14.11 -18.46
CA LYS A 386 -2.42 14.97 -19.66
C LYS A 386 -1.04 15.23 -20.22
N ASN A 387 -0.03 15.30 -19.37
CA ASN A 387 1.35 15.61 -19.74
C ASN A 387 2.13 14.38 -20.23
N SER A 388 1.65 13.16 -19.98
CA SER A 388 2.24 11.90 -20.45
C SER A 388 1.97 11.59 -21.93
N ARG A 389 2.09 12.61 -22.81
CA ARG A 389 1.89 12.45 -24.25
C ARG A 389 3.06 11.81 -24.95
#